data_AF-A0A8T0F005-F1
#
_entry.id   AF-A0A8T0F005-F1
#
_cell.length_a   1.000
_cell.length_b   1.000
_cell.length_c   1.000
_cell.angle_alpha   90.00
_cell.angle_beta   90.00
_cell.angle_gamma   90.00
#
_symmetry.space_group_name_H-M   'P 1'
#
loop_
_entity.id
_entity.type
_entity.pdbx_description
1 polymer ?
#
loop_
_entity_poly.entity_id
_entity_poly.type
_entity_poly.pdbx_seq_one_letter_code
_entity_poly.pdbx_strand_id
1 'polypeptide(L)'
;MAAIAGSHEHGDEGEYGKHNEWREVMCEKADDNLYKDMDACFQSESQLVRDAFTGCAAKALPESNGSGTEFMNAACKDKSLFVKLDECFEEHEADEEFKRREEITPDVKACYVEVLKKYDLNDLLHYLEEE
;
A
#
# COMPACT_ATOMS: atom_id res chain seq x y z
N MET A 1 -18.47 -13.08 -40.73
CA MET A 1 -17.52 -13.44 -39.66
C MET A 1 -16.55 -12.30 -39.52
N ALA A 2 -16.72 -11.47 -38.51
CA ALA A 2 -15.76 -10.40 -38.19
C ALA A 2 -15.31 -10.65 -36.76
N ALA A 3 -14.00 -10.78 -36.60
CA ALA A 3 -13.34 -11.20 -35.38
C ALA A 3 -13.52 -10.15 -34.28
N ILE A 4 -13.88 -10.66 -33.11
CA ILE A 4 -13.90 -9.99 -31.82
C ILE A 4 -12.44 -9.72 -31.45
N ALA A 5 -12.01 -8.47 -31.48
CA ALA A 5 -10.79 -8.03 -30.82
C ALA A 5 -11.20 -7.31 -29.53
N GLY A 6 -11.75 -8.08 -28.60
CA GLY A 6 -11.78 -7.70 -27.19
C GLY A 6 -10.43 -8.09 -26.61
N SER A 7 -9.54 -7.13 -26.46
CA SER A 7 -8.26 -7.31 -25.78
C SER A 7 -7.92 -6.03 -25.02
N HIS A 8 -8.72 -5.78 -23.99
CA HIS A 8 -8.37 -4.95 -22.85
C HIS A 8 -9.08 -5.59 -21.66
N GLU A 9 -8.56 -6.72 -21.21
CA GLU A 9 -8.85 -7.19 -19.86
C GLU A 9 -8.14 -6.21 -18.91
N HIS A 10 -8.84 -5.12 -18.58
CA HIS A 10 -8.55 -4.24 -17.47
C HIS A 10 -8.81 -5.08 -16.21
N GLY A 11 -7.80 -5.78 -15.74
CA GLY A 11 -7.88 -6.66 -14.56
C GLY A 11 -7.74 -5.84 -13.29
N ASP A 12 -8.64 -6.02 -12.34
CA ASP A 12 -8.54 -5.66 -10.90
C ASP A 12 -8.13 -4.23 -10.48
N GLU A 13 -8.04 -3.27 -11.41
CA GLU A 13 -7.75 -1.86 -11.11
C GLU A 13 -9.02 -1.13 -10.63
N GLY A 14 -9.33 -1.28 -9.34
CA GLY A 14 -10.26 -0.38 -8.66
C GLY A 14 -9.71 1.05 -8.59
N GLU A 15 -10.53 2.01 -8.12
CA GLU A 15 -10.08 3.42 -7.96
C GLU A 15 -8.79 3.53 -7.15
N TYR A 16 -8.53 2.58 -6.24
CA TYR A 16 -7.38 2.55 -5.34
C TYR A 16 -6.23 1.64 -5.78
N GLY A 17 -6.21 1.21 -7.06
CA GLY A 17 -5.29 0.18 -7.56
C GLY A 17 -5.87 -1.23 -7.38
N LYS A 18 -5.02 -2.26 -7.23
CA LYS A 18 -5.44 -3.66 -6.99
C LYS A 18 -6.35 -3.73 -5.75
N HIS A 19 -7.68 -3.69 -5.93
CA HIS A 19 -8.73 -3.53 -4.90
C HIS A 19 -8.24 -3.60 -3.44
N ASN A 20 -7.75 -2.46 -2.93
CA ASN A 20 -7.04 -2.40 -1.66
C ASN A 20 -7.90 -1.64 -0.63
N GLU A 21 -8.65 -2.39 0.19
CA GLU A 21 -9.52 -1.87 1.25
C GLU A 21 -8.75 -0.96 2.22
N TRP A 22 -7.47 -1.28 2.49
CA TRP A 22 -6.59 -0.43 3.29
C TRP A 22 -6.48 0.99 2.72
N ARG A 23 -6.21 1.13 1.42
CA ARG A 23 -6.08 2.46 0.78
C ARG A 23 -7.41 3.21 0.77
N GLU A 24 -8.51 2.50 0.55
CA GLU A 24 -9.85 3.07 0.59
C GLU A 24 -10.14 3.65 1.98
N VAL A 25 -10.08 2.82 3.02
CA VAL A 25 -10.34 3.21 4.42
C VAL A 25 -9.41 4.33 4.88
N MET A 26 -8.13 4.26 4.54
CA MET A 26 -7.15 5.29 4.88
C MET A 26 -7.51 6.63 4.22
N CYS A 27 -7.93 6.63 2.96
CA CYS A 27 -8.34 7.86 2.29
C CYS A 27 -9.70 8.39 2.74
N GLU A 28 -10.64 7.53 3.13
CA GLU A 28 -11.92 7.96 3.71
C GLU A 28 -11.74 8.61 5.08
N LYS A 29 -10.82 8.10 5.91
CA LYS A 29 -10.46 8.75 7.17
C LYS A 29 -9.78 10.09 6.96
N ALA A 30 -8.93 10.22 5.93
CA ALA A 30 -8.22 11.46 5.58
C ALA A 30 -7.54 12.15 6.77
N ASP A 31 -6.91 11.36 7.66
CA ASP A 31 -6.31 11.85 8.91
C ASP A 31 -4.78 11.77 8.86
N ASP A 32 -4.12 12.93 8.90
CA ASP A 32 -2.67 13.04 8.91
C ASP A 32 -2.00 12.35 10.11
N ASN A 33 -2.67 12.27 11.26
CA ASN A 33 -2.12 11.59 12.43
C ASN A 33 -2.19 10.07 12.25
N LEU A 34 -3.27 9.56 11.64
CA LEU A 34 -3.36 8.15 11.25
C LEU A 34 -2.23 7.81 10.27
N TYR A 35 -1.98 8.64 9.26
CA TYR A 35 -0.91 8.40 8.28
C TYR A 35 0.47 8.38 8.94
N LYS A 36 0.73 9.29 9.88
CA LYS A 36 2.00 9.33 10.63
C LYS A 36 2.17 8.13 11.55
N ASP A 37 1.12 7.72 12.26
CA ASP A 37 1.19 6.57 13.15
C ASP A 37 1.41 5.27 12.36
N MET A 38 0.76 5.14 11.21
CA MET A 38 0.99 4.03 10.27
C MET A 38 2.41 4.04 9.71
N ASP A 39 2.92 5.20 9.28
CA ASP A 39 4.29 5.34 8.80
C ASP A 39 5.31 4.97 9.91
N ALA A 40 5.03 5.32 11.17
CA ALA A 40 5.90 4.94 12.29
C ALA A 40 6.00 3.41 12.48
N CYS A 41 4.90 2.67 12.30
CA CYS A 41 4.93 1.21 12.29
C CYS A 41 5.70 0.68 11.06
N PHE A 42 5.47 1.27 9.89
CA PHE A 42 6.18 0.94 8.65
C PHE A 42 7.70 1.12 8.76
N GLN A 43 8.17 2.16 9.48
CA GLN A 43 9.59 2.34 9.73
C GLN A 43 10.21 1.19 10.54
N SER A 44 9.43 0.33 11.16
CA SER A 44 9.89 -0.87 11.87
C SER A 44 9.89 -2.14 11.02
N GLU A 45 9.40 -2.08 9.77
CA GLU A 45 9.43 -3.20 8.84
C GLU A 45 10.84 -3.58 8.38
N SER A 46 10.96 -4.66 7.62
CA SER A 46 12.24 -5.06 7.05
C SER A 46 12.79 -3.96 6.13
N GLN A 47 14.12 -3.79 6.11
CA GLN A 47 14.76 -2.83 5.20
C GLN A 47 14.36 -3.08 3.75
N LEU A 48 14.17 -4.36 3.38
CA LEU A 48 13.77 -4.77 2.04
C LEU A 48 12.43 -4.17 1.63
N VAL A 49 11.40 -4.27 2.47
CA VAL A 49 10.07 -3.73 2.18
C VAL A 49 10.11 -2.20 2.19
N ARG A 50 10.83 -1.60 3.15
CA ARG A 50 11.03 -0.14 3.22
C ARG A 50 11.67 0.42 1.96
N ASP A 51 12.72 -0.22 1.45
CA ASP A 51 13.43 0.23 0.25
C ASP A 51 12.57 0.09 -1.01
N ALA A 52 11.84 -1.03 -1.13
CA ALA A 52 10.93 -1.24 -2.26
C ALA A 52 9.83 -0.18 -2.29
N PHE A 53 9.13 0.04 -1.16
CA PHE A 53 8.09 1.06 -1.09
C PHE A 53 8.64 2.47 -1.31
N THR A 54 9.73 2.85 -0.62
CA THR A 54 10.33 4.19 -0.76
C THR A 54 10.74 4.45 -2.20
N GLY A 55 11.35 3.46 -2.85
CA GLY A 55 11.73 3.53 -4.27
C GLY A 55 10.52 3.71 -5.18
N CYS A 56 9.46 2.92 -4.96
CA CYS A 56 8.24 3.02 -5.77
C CYS A 56 7.44 4.29 -5.52
N ALA A 57 7.30 4.74 -4.28
CA ALA A 57 6.66 6.00 -3.93
C ALA A 57 7.42 7.20 -4.54
N ALA A 58 8.75 7.18 -4.52
CA ALA A 58 9.57 8.22 -5.17
C ALA A 58 9.47 8.18 -6.70
N LYS A 59 9.28 7.00 -7.32
CA LYS A 59 9.02 6.90 -8.77
C LYS A 59 7.63 7.43 -9.12
N ALA A 60 6.60 7.06 -8.34
CA ALA A 60 5.22 7.44 -8.58
C ALA A 60 4.97 8.94 -8.31
N LEU A 61 5.58 9.47 -7.25
CA LEU A 61 5.51 10.86 -6.83
C LEU A 61 6.92 11.36 -6.41
N PRO A 62 7.73 11.86 -7.35
CA PRO A 62 9.09 12.32 -7.06
C PRO A 62 9.18 13.40 -5.98
N GLU A 63 8.16 14.25 -5.88
CA GLU A 63 8.10 15.34 -4.89
C GLU A 63 8.03 14.82 -3.45
N SER A 64 7.55 13.60 -3.23
CA SER A 64 7.48 12.99 -1.89
C SER A 64 8.83 12.53 -1.34
N ASN A 65 9.85 12.41 -2.20
CA ASN A 65 11.12 11.76 -1.89
C ASN A 65 10.96 10.38 -1.21
N GLY A 66 9.87 9.66 -1.52
CA GLY A 66 9.55 8.35 -0.93
C GLY A 66 8.93 8.40 0.46
N SER A 67 8.51 9.58 0.95
CA SER A 67 7.77 9.71 2.21
C SER A 67 6.39 9.05 2.10
N GLY A 68 6.11 8.08 2.96
CA GLY A 68 4.82 7.39 3.00
C GLY A 68 3.65 8.34 3.32
N THR A 69 3.83 9.24 4.29
CA THR A 69 2.78 10.22 4.65
C THR A 69 2.50 11.22 3.51
N GLU A 70 3.53 11.75 2.85
CA GLU A 70 3.33 12.68 1.73
C GLU A 70 2.71 11.96 0.52
N PHE A 71 3.16 10.73 0.25
CA PHE A 71 2.59 9.89 -0.79
C PHE A 71 1.11 9.61 -0.54
N MET A 72 0.72 9.16 0.66
CA MET A 72 -0.68 8.89 0.99
C MET A 72 -1.55 10.14 0.84
N ASN A 73 -1.08 11.28 1.32
CA ASN A 73 -1.79 12.55 1.20
C ASN A 73 -2.05 12.98 -0.25
N ALA A 74 -1.08 12.74 -1.14
CA ALA A 74 -1.21 13.03 -2.56
C ALA A 74 -2.08 11.97 -3.26
N ALA A 75 -1.83 10.68 -3.00
CA ALA A 75 -2.52 9.56 -3.61
C ALA A 75 -4.02 9.52 -3.24
N CYS A 76 -4.39 9.96 -2.03
CA CYS A 76 -5.79 10.10 -1.67
C CYS A 76 -6.53 11.22 -2.45
N LYS A 77 -5.81 12.16 -3.07
CA LYS A 77 -6.37 13.22 -3.93
C LYS A 77 -6.28 12.86 -5.41
N ASP A 78 -5.20 12.19 -5.81
CA ASP A 78 -4.94 11.68 -7.15
C ASP A 78 -4.68 10.17 -7.07
N LYS A 79 -5.75 9.40 -7.20
CA LYS A 79 -5.71 7.95 -7.01
C LYS A 79 -4.88 7.22 -8.06
N SER A 80 -4.58 7.87 -9.19
CA SER A 80 -3.66 7.32 -10.20
C SER A 80 -2.25 7.07 -9.64
N LEU A 81 -1.88 7.74 -8.53
CA LEU A 81 -0.62 7.48 -7.84
C LEU A 81 -0.59 6.09 -7.20
N PHE A 82 -1.72 5.55 -6.75
CA PHE A 82 -1.78 4.18 -6.24
C PHE A 82 -1.55 3.15 -7.34
N VAL A 83 -2.12 3.38 -8.53
CA VAL A 83 -1.89 2.51 -9.70
C VAL A 83 -0.40 2.51 -10.07
N LYS A 84 0.24 3.67 -10.13
CA LYS A 84 1.69 3.77 -10.40
C LYS A 84 2.55 3.09 -9.33
N LEU A 85 2.10 3.13 -8.07
CA LEU A 85 2.77 2.42 -6.99
C LEU A 85 2.68 0.92 -7.21
N ASP A 86 1.49 0.40 -7.53
CA ASP A 86 1.27 -1.02 -7.81
C ASP A 86 2.10 -1.50 -9.00
N GLU A 87 2.07 -0.78 -10.11
CA GLU A 87 2.88 -1.08 -11.31
C GLU A 87 4.37 -1.19 -10.98
N CYS A 88 4.88 -0.35 -10.08
CA CYS A 88 6.26 -0.43 -9.63
C CYS A 88 6.50 -1.61 -8.69
N PHE A 89 5.56 -1.85 -7.76
CA PHE A 89 5.69 -2.89 -6.75
C PHE A 89 5.57 -4.30 -7.35
N GLU A 90 4.87 -4.47 -8.47
CA GLU A 90 4.80 -5.72 -9.22
C GLU A 90 6.17 -6.28 -9.61
N GLU A 91 7.16 -5.41 -9.90
CA GLU A 91 8.53 -5.84 -10.17
C GLU A 91 9.16 -6.53 -8.96
N HIS A 92 8.79 -6.10 -7.74
CA HIS A 92 9.24 -6.68 -6.49
C HIS A 92 8.43 -7.95 -6.12
N GLU A 93 7.12 -7.95 -6.30
CA GLU A 93 6.27 -9.13 -6.05
C GLU A 93 6.60 -10.30 -6.99
N ALA A 94 7.11 -10.02 -8.20
CA ALA A 94 7.61 -11.04 -9.11
C ALA A 94 8.90 -11.74 -8.62
N ASP A 95 9.60 -11.15 -7.64
CA ASP A 95 10.81 -11.71 -7.05
C ASP A 95 10.48 -12.66 -5.89
N GLU A 96 10.79 -13.94 -6.08
CA GLU A 96 10.57 -14.99 -5.07
C GLU A 96 11.44 -14.82 -3.81
N GLU A 97 12.58 -14.12 -3.90
CA GLU A 97 13.39 -13.75 -2.72
C GLU A 97 12.71 -12.65 -1.91
N PHE A 98 12.02 -11.72 -2.60
CA PHE A 98 11.26 -10.66 -1.96
C PHE A 98 10.07 -11.23 -1.18
N LYS A 99 9.24 -12.05 -1.83
CA LYS A 99 8.09 -12.72 -1.19
C LYS A 99 8.47 -13.48 0.08
N ARG A 100 9.61 -14.18 0.08
CA ARG A 100 10.08 -14.95 1.24
C ARG A 100 10.56 -14.09 2.41
N ARG A 101 10.77 -12.80 2.20
CA ARG A 101 11.36 -11.87 3.17
C ARG A 101 10.44 -10.69 3.51
N GLU A 102 9.27 -10.64 2.90
CA GLU A 102 8.21 -9.67 3.17
C GLU A 102 7.41 -9.99 4.45
N GLU A 103 7.79 -11.03 5.19
CA GLU A 103 7.11 -11.40 6.44
C GLU A 103 7.10 -10.25 7.46
N ILE A 104 5.89 -9.85 7.85
CA ILE A 104 5.67 -8.88 8.93
C ILE A 104 5.99 -9.56 10.26
N THR A 105 6.98 -9.03 10.98
CA THR A 105 7.34 -9.57 12.31
C THR A 105 6.21 -9.36 13.33
N PRO A 106 6.11 -10.20 14.39
CA PRO A 106 5.07 -10.05 15.41
C PRO A 106 5.01 -8.66 16.06
N ASP A 107 6.16 -8.03 16.29
CA ASP A 107 6.23 -6.69 16.91
C ASP A 107 5.67 -5.60 15.98
N VAL A 108 5.97 -5.68 14.68
CA VAL A 108 5.42 -4.75 13.68
C VAL A 108 3.92 -4.96 13.50
N LYS A 109 3.47 -6.23 13.45
CA LYS A 109 2.05 -6.58 13.41
C LYS A 109 1.31 -6.02 14.62
N ALA A 110 1.89 -6.12 15.83
CA ALA A 110 1.31 -5.53 17.03
C ALA A 110 1.20 -4.00 16.93
N CYS A 111 2.21 -3.32 16.38
CA CYS A 111 2.16 -1.88 16.12
C CYS A 111 0.97 -1.51 15.25
N TYR A 112 0.79 -2.18 14.11
CA TYR A 112 -0.35 -1.91 13.22
C TYR A 112 -1.70 -2.18 13.90
N VAL A 113 -1.83 -3.27 14.67
CA VAL A 113 -3.05 -3.57 15.43
C VAL A 113 -3.38 -2.45 16.43
N GLU A 114 -2.39 -1.91 17.13
CA GLU A 114 -2.58 -0.80 18.07
C GLU A 114 -3.07 0.47 17.37
N VAL A 115 -2.47 0.80 16.22
CA VAL A 115 -2.88 1.96 15.42
C VAL A 115 -4.30 1.77 14.87
N LEU A 116 -4.63 0.62 14.29
CA LEU A 116 -5.98 0.36 13.77
C LEU A 116 -7.04 0.48 14.87
N LYS A 117 -6.79 -0.05 16.06
CA LYS A 117 -7.70 0.09 17.21
C LYS A 117 -7.82 1.54 17.68
N LYS A 118 -6.71 2.30 17.69
CA LYS A 118 -6.70 3.72 18.08
C LYS A 118 -7.61 4.58 17.21
N TYR A 119 -7.73 4.26 15.92
CA TYR A 119 -8.53 5.04 14.94
C TYR A 119 -9.88 4.40 14.60
N ASP A 120 -10.30 3.37 15.34
CA ASP A 120 -11.56 2.61 15.12
C ASP A 120 -11.65 2.03 13.69
N LEU A 121 -10.54 1.45 13.24
CA LEU A 121 -10.38 0.79 11.94
C LEU A 121 -10.35 -0.73 12.09
N ASN A 122 -11.25 -1.25 12.93
CA ASN A 122 -11.26 -2.67 13.28
C ASN A 122 -11.55 -3.57 12.07
N ASP A 123 -12.23 -3.05 11.05
CA ASP A 123 -12.52 -3.77 9.81
C ASP A 123 -11.24 -4.19 9.09
N LEU A 124 -10.13 -3.46 9.23
CA LEU A 124 -8.84 -3.80 8.61
C LEU A 124 -8.03 -4.85 9.39
N LEU A 125 -8.45 -5.24 10.60
CA LEU A 125 -7.69 -6.19 11.42
C LEU A 125 -7.56 -7.57 10.76
N HIS A 126 -8.51 -7.96 9.91
CA HIS A 126 -8.49 -9.27 9.25
C HIS A 126 -7.23 -9.49 8.40
N TYR A 127 -6.69 -8.44 7.77
CA TYR A 127 -5.41 -8.50 7.03
C TYR A 127 -4.20 -8.85 7.91
N LEU A 128 -4.31 -8.58 9.21
CA LEU A 128 -3.26 -8.87 10.18
C LEU A 128 -3.56 -10.14 10.95
N GLU A 129 -4.74 -10.73 10.87
CA GLU A 129 -5.14 -11.89 11.67
C GLU A 129 -4.88 -13.23 10.99
N GLU A 130 -4.58 -13.26 9.69
CA GLU A 130 -4.24 -14.50 8.99
C GLU A 130 -2.91 -15.10 9.47
N GLU A 131 -2.96 -16.38 9.86
CA GLU A 131 -1.84 -17.30 10.13
C GLU A 131 -1.76 -18.37 9.02
#